data_AF-A0A3B5BJ17-F1
#
_entry.id   AF-A0A3B5BJ17-F1
#
_cell.length_a   1.000
_cell.length_b   1.000
_cell.length_c   1.000
_cell.angle_alpha   90.00
_cell.angle_beta   90.00
_cell.angle_gamma   90.00
#
_symmetry.space_group_name_H-M   'P 1'
#
loop_
_entity.id
_entity.type
_entity.pdbx_description
1 polymer ?
#
loop_
_entity_poly.entity_id
_entity_poly.type
_entity_poly.pdbx_seq_one_letter_code
_entity_poly.pdbx_strand_id
1 'polypeptide(L)'
;MTSHVKLRKEKVGVVDYDTQIKEVRCQLVDQLKVLDLQLEQKSQQLQDLADYLRRRGEIESEYSRSLEKLAEKFTSRIKSSSEDVSGLKDPSSHSVAQVWLALLSQTRQESRDHNGLSESCSNFLIQPLTHCLEYTQRLAKKSKDICTQLQDGLLKVTTELQTVSEKPTTQDTSRFLNMQNKAVPCVSVCRLGEHTTSTTPTMWPPRGS
;
A
#
# COMPACT_ATOMS: atom_id res chain seq x y z
N MET A 1 -50.95 -40.06 27.78
CA MET A 1 -49.74 -40.30 26.96
C MET A 1 -49.50 -39.10 26.04
N THR A 2 -48.83 -38.06 26.52
CA THR A 2 -48.55 -36.84 25.71
C THR A 2 -47.19 -36.24 26.07
N SER A 3 -46.14 -37.06 26.01
CA SER A 3 -44.75 -36.63 26.28
C SER A 3 -43.87 -36.53 25.03
N HIS A 4 -44.31 -37.02 23.86
CA HIS A 4 -43.43 -37.11 22.68
C HIS A 4 -43.42 -35.88 21.75
N VAL A 5 -44.41 -35.00 21.80
CA VAL A 5 -44.49 -33.85 20.86
C VAL A 5 -43.68 -32.64 21.32
N LYS A 6 -43.49 -32.46 22.65
CA LYS A 6 -42.69 -31.34 23.19
C LYS A 6 -41.18 -31.55 23.02
N LEU A 7 -40.68 -32.78 23.21
CA LEU A 7 -39.26 -33.10 23.04
C LEU A 7 -38.75 -32.90 21.59
N ARG A 8 -39.62 -33.14 20.60
CA ARG A 8 -39.24 -33.07 19.17
C ARG A 8 -39.10 -31.63 18.67
N LYS A 9 -39.84 -30.68 19.26
CA LYS A 9 -39.75 -29.25 18.94
C LYS A 9 -38.58 -28.56 19.66
N GLU A 10 -38.18 -29.11 20.81
CA GLU A 10 -37.09 -28.63 21.66
C GLU A 10 -35.70 -28.96 21.10
N LYS A 11 -35.52 -30.18 20.57
CA LYS A 11 -34.30 -30.57 19.84
C LYS A 11 -34.05 -29.75 18.57
N VAL A 12 -35.11 -29.27 17.91
CA VAL A 12 -34.99 -28.48 16.67
C VAL A 12 -34.44 -27.07 16.95
N GLY A 13 -34.77 -26.46 18.10
CA GLY A 13 -34.25 -25.14 18.47
C GLY A 13 -32.77 -25.13 18.84
N VAL A 14 -32.28 -26.13 19.60
CA VAL A 14 -30.87 -26.23 19.99
C VAL A 14 -29.95 -26.52 18.80
N VAL A 15 -30.40 -27.35 17.86
CA VAL A 15 -29.67 -27.65 16.62
C VAL A 15 -29.54 -26.42 15.71
N ASP A 16 -30.51 -25.51 15.75
CA ASP A 16 -30.49 -24.25 15.00
C ASP A 16 -29.41 -23.29 15.51
N TYR A 17 -29.25 -23.17 16.85
CA TYR A 17 -28.21 -22.32 17.45
C TYR A 17 -26.79 -22.86 17.26
N ASP A 18 -26.59 -24.18 17.40
CA ASP A 18 -25.28 -24.80 17.15
C ASP A 18 -24.84 -24.61 15.69
N THR A 19 -25.80 -24.68 14.76
CA THR A 19 -25.57 -24.40 13.33
C THR A 19 -25.23 -22.93 13.10
N GLN A 20 -26.01 -21.98 13.64
CA GLN A 20 -25.73 -20.54 13.51
C GLN A 20 -24.37 -20.15 14.11
N ILE A 21 -23.99 -20.71 15.26
CA ILE A 21 -22.66 -20.48 15.86
C ILE A 21 -21.55 -20.97 14.94
N LYS A 22 -21.70 -22.17 14.37
CA LYS A 22 -20.73 -22.72 13.41
C LYS A 22 -20.62 -21.86 12.15
N GLU A 23 -21.74 -21.37 11.63
CA GLU A 23 -21.77 -20.46 10.48
C GLU A 23 -21.04 -19.15 10.78
N VAL A 24 -21.31 -18.50 11.92
CA VAL A 24 -20.62 -17.26 12.30
C VAL A 24 -19.11 -17.50 12.48
N ARG A 25 -18.71 -18.62 13.10
CA ARG A 25 -17.30 -19.00 13.23
C ARG A 25 -16.64 -19.23 11.87
N CYS A 26 -17.32 -19.90 10.95
CA CYS A 26 -16.83 -20.11 9.58
C CYS A 26 -16.64 -18.78 8.85
N GLN A 27 -17.62 -17.87 8.94
CA GLN A 27 -17.53 -16.53 8.37
C GLN A 27 -16.35 -15.72 8.93
N LEU A 28 -16.09 -15.80 10.24
CA LEU A 28 -14.93 -15.14 10.85
C LEU A 28 -13.60 -15.72 10.36
N VAL A 29 -13.51 -17.05 10.20
CA VAL A 29 -12.32 -17.71 9.64
C VAL A 29 -12.09 -17.30 8.19
N ASP A 30 -13.14 -17.28 7.37
CA ASP A 30 -13.01 -16.88 5.97
C ASP A 30 -12.66 -15.39 5.83
N GLN A 31 -13.16 -14.52 6.72
CA GLN A 31 -12.74 -13.12 6.80
C GLN A 31 -11.24 -12.98 7.11
N LEU A 32 -10.70 -13.78 8.04
CA LEU A 32 -9.26 -13.76 8.32
C LEU A 32 -8.44 -14.15 7.10
N LYS A 33 -8.87 -15.18 6.35
CA LYS A 33 -8.19 -15.58 5.10
C LYS A 33 -8.20 -14.46 4.06
N VAL A 34 -9.33 -13.77 3.90
CA VAL A 34 -9.44 -12.63 2.98
C VAL A 34 -8.52 -11.49 3.42
N LEU A 35 -8.50 -11.15 4.71
CA LEU A 35 -7.60 -10.14 5.26
C LEU A 35 -6.13 -10.48 5.02
N ASP A 36 -5.73 -11.74 5.23
CA ASP A 36 -4.37 -12.21 4.99
C ASP A 36 -4.00 -12.10 3.51
N LEU A 37 -4.89 -12.53 2.61
CA LEU A 37 -4.67 -12.41 1.17
C LEU A 37 -4.56 -10.94 0.73
N GLN A 38 -5.40 -10.05 1.27
CA GLN A 38 -5.35 -8.62 0.97
C GLN A 38 -4.05 -7.98 1.49
N LEU A 39 -3.62 -8.33 2.70
CA LEU A 39 -2.35 -7.86 3.26
C LEU A 39 -1.17 -8.30 2.40
N GLU A 40 -1.15 -9.57 1.97
CA GLU A 40 -0.10 -10.11 1.11
C GLU A 40 -0.06 -9.37 -0.23
N GLN A 41 -1.21 -9.23 -0.90
CA GLN A 41 -1.33 -8.51 -2.17
C GLN A 41 -0.89 -7.05 -2.05
N LYS A 42 -1.31 -6.34 -1.00
CA LYS A 42 -0.91 -4.95 -0.77
C LYS A 42 0.57 -4.81 -0.44
N SER A 43 1.12 -5.76 0.32
CA SER A 43 2.55 -5.78 0.64
C SER A 43 3.38 -6.00 -0.63
N GLN A 44 2.99 -6.95 -1.48
CA GLN A 44 3.64 -7.19 -2.76
C GLN A 44 3.56 -5.97 -3.69
N GLN A 45 2.38 -5.34 -3.83
CA GLN A 45 2.21 -4.14 -4.65
C GLN A 45 3.12 -2.99 -4.20
N LEU A 46 3.23 -2.75 -2.90
CA LEU A 46 4.10 -1.70 -2.35
C LEU A 46 5.58 -2.04 -2.54
N GLN A 47 5.95 -3.31 -2.41
CA GLN A 47 7.31 -3.79 -2.65
C GLN A 47 7.72 -3.61 -4.12
N ASP A 48 6.88 -4.05 -5.05
CA ASP A 48 7.12 -3.91 -6.50
C ASP A 48 7.30 -2.44 -6.89
N LEU A 49 6.49 -1.54 -6.34
CA LEU A 49 6.60 -0.11 -6.59
C LEU A 49 7.89 0.48 -6.00
N ALA A 50 8.28 0.07 -4.79
CA ALA A 50 9.53 0.51 -4.18
C ALA A 50 10.76 0.04 -4.99
N ASP A 51 10.74 -1.19 -5.50
CA ASP A 51 11.81 -1.74 -6.32
C ASP A 51 11.88 -1.07 -7.69
N TYR A 52 10.72 -0.79 -8.31
CA TYR A 52 10.65 0.03 -9.52
C TYR A 52 11.25 1.43 -9.28
N LEU A 53 10.89 2.10 -8.20
CA LEU A 53 11.42 3.43 -7.88
C LEU A 53 12.92 3.42 -7.65
N ARG A 54 13.44 2.41 -6.94
CA ARG A 54 14.89 2.25 -6.74
C ARG A 54 15.61 2.05 -8.08
N ARG A 55 15.09 1.15 -8.92
CA ARG A 55 15.68 0.91 -10.25
C ARG A 55 15.59 2.15 -11.13
N ARG A 56 14.48 2.90 -11.05
CA ARG A 56 14.32 4.17 -11.76
C ARG A 56 15.36 5.18 -11.28
N GLY A 57 15.56 5.32 -9.97
CA GLY A 57 16.57 6.22 -9.40
C GLY A 57 17.99 5.91 -9.88
N GLU A 58 18.37 4.63 -9.91
CA GLU A 58 19.68 4.20 -10.45
C GLU A 58 19.89 4.64 -11.90
N ILE A 59 18.88 4.47 -12.76
CA ILE A 59 18.92 4.87 -14.18
C ILE A 59 19.07 6.39 -14.30
N GLU A 60 18.29 7.16 -13.54
CA GLU A 60 18.36 8.62 -13.54
C GLU A 60 19.74 9.12 -13.05
N SER A 61 20.33 8.47 -12.04
CA SER A 61 21.68 8.76 -11.56
C SER A 61 22.77 8.44 -12.59
N GLU A 62 22.63 7.34 -13.33
CA GLU A 62 23.54 6.99 -14.42
C GLU A 62 23.45 7.98 -15.58
N TYR A 63 22.25 8.43 -15.93
CA TYR A 63 22.04 9.45 -16.97
C TYR A 63 22.64 10.79 -16.55
N SER A 64 22.40 11.24 -15.32
CA SER A 64 23.03 12.43 -14.73
C SER A 64 24.56 12.39 -14.84
N ARG A 65 25.20 11.31 -14.37
CA ARG A 65 26.67 11.15 -14.46
C ARG A 65 27.18 11.16 -15.90
N SER A 66 26.42 10.60 -16.83
CA SER A 66 26.77 10.58 -18.25
C SER A 66 26.74 11.98 -18.87
N LEU A 67 25.74 12.79 -18.52
CA LEU A 67 25.63 14.19 -18.94
C LEU A 67 26.76 15.05 -18.35
N GLU A 68 27.08 14.89 -17.06
CA GLU A 68 28.19 15.65 -16.44
C GLU A 68 29.52 15.32 -17.12
N LYS A 69 29.80 14.03 -17.34
CA LYS A 69 31.01 13.59 -18.04
C LYS A 69 31.09 14.14 -19.46
N LEU A 70 29.96 14.23 -20.17
CA LEU A 70 29.89 14.85 -21.49
C LEU A 70 30.25 16.34 -21.41
N ALA A 71 29.63 17.08 -20.47
CA ALA A 71 29.88 18.50 -20.29
C ALA A 71 31.34 18.81 -19.91
N GLU A 72 31.94 18.02 -19.01
CA GLU A 72 33.35 18.15 -18.60
C GLU A 72 34.33 17.93 -19.75
N LYS A 73 34.11 16.85 -20.54
CA LYS A 73 34.95 16.50 -21.69
C LYS A 73 35.06 17.61 -22.71
N PHE A 74 33.99 18.38 -22.90
CA PHE A 74 33.94 19.46 -23.89
C PHE A 74 34.20 20.85 -23.29
N THR A 75 34.07 21.02 -21.97
CA THR A 75 34.50 22.25 -21.28
C THR A 75 36.02 22.40 -21.30
N SER A 76 36.76 21.31 -21.08
CA SER A 76 38.23 21.31 -21.10
C SER A 76 38.80 21.72 -22.47
N ARG A 77 38.12 21.38 -23.56
CA ARG A 77 38.53 21.71 -24.94
C ARG A 77 38.39 23.20 -25.29
N ILE A 78 37.39 23.88 -24.74
CA ILE A 78 37.22 25.33 -24.95
C ILE A 78 38.35 26.09 -24.27
N LYS A 79 38.65 25.74 -23.01
CA LYS A 79 39.68 26.40 -22.22
C LYS A 79 41.03 26.34 -22.95
N SER A 80 41.42 25.15 -23.43
CA SER A 80 42.63 24.98 -24.22
C SER A 80 42.63 25.78 -25.53
N SER A 81 41.51 25.81 -26.28
CA SER A 81 41.45 26.56 -27.55
C SER A 81 41.39 28.09 -27.38
N SER A 82 40.87 28.57 -26.25
CA SER A 82 40.71 30.01 -25.99
C SER A 82 42.02 30.69 -25.60
N GLU A 83 42.99 29.94 -25.04
CA GLU A 83 44.33 30.44 -24.74
C GLU A 83 45.15 30.66 -26.04
N ASP A 84 45.04 29.74 -27.00
CA ASP A 84 45.75 29.80 -28.28
C ASP A 84 45.22 30.88 -29.26
N VAL A 85 43.96 31.30 -29.13
CA VAL A 85 43.26 32.22 -30.06
C VAL A 85 43.20 33.67 -29.54
N SER A 86 43.95 34.01 -28.49
CA SER A 86 44.00 35.36 -27.91
C SER A 86 44.50 36.47 -28.86
N GLY A 87 45.06 36.13 -30.02
CA GLY A 87 45.59 37.07 -31.02
C GLY A 87 44.65 37.49 -32.16
N LEU A 88 43.57 36.76 -32.46
CA LEU A 88 42.65 37.10 -33.57
C LEU A 88 41.20 37.19 -33.07
N LYS A 89 40.72 38.44 -32.97
CA LYS A 89 39.40 38.79 -32.44
C LYS A 89 38.36 38.84 -33.55
N ASP A 90 37.97 37.67 -34.06
CA ASP A 90 36.86 37.57 -35.00
C ASP A 90 35.50 37.58 -34.24
N PRO A 91 34.60 38.54 -34.50
CA PRO A 91 33.29 38.63 -33.84
C PRO A 91 32.41 37.39 -34.00
N SER A 92 32.54 36.64 -35.10
CA SER A 92 31.79 35.41 -35.36
C SER A 92 32.28 34.23 -34.52
N SER A 93 33.58 34.22 -34.16
CA SER A 93 34.14 33.22 -33.25
C SER A 93 33.62 33.41 -31.82
N HIS A 94 33.34 34.66 -31.42
CA HIS A 94 32.75 34.96 -30.12
C HIS A 94 31.32 34.43 -30.00
N SER A 95 30.47 34.59 -31.03
CA SER A 95 29.08 34.13 -30.98
C SER A 95 28.96 32.60 -30.96
N VAL A 96 29.80 31.87 -31.71
CA VAL A 96 29.86 30.40 -31.66
C VAL A 96 30.31 29.91 -30.29
N ALA A 97 31.31 30.57 -29.68
CA ALA A 97 31.75 30.26 -28.32
C ALA A 97 30.63 30.47 -27.29
N GLN A 98 29.83 31.52 -27.42
CA GLN A 98 28.68 31.76 -26.53
C GLN A 98 27.60 30.68 -26.66
N VAL A 99 27.21 30.30 -27.88
CA VAL A 99 26.24 29.23 -28.11
C VAL A 99 26.72 27.92 -27.52
N TRP A 100 28.00 27.61 -27.68
CA TRP A 100 28.60 26.40 -27.14
C TRP A 100 28.64 26.38 -25.61
N LEU A 101 29.01 27.50 -24.96
CA LEU A 101 28.95 27.64 -23.51
C LEU A 101 27.52 27.50 -22.97
N ALA A 102 26.53 28.10 -23.66
CA ALA A 102 25.13 27.95 -23.31
C ALA A 102 24.67 26.48 -23.39
N LEU A 103 25.07 25.74 -24.44
CA LEU A 103 24.75 24.32 -24.59
C LEU A 103 25.35 23.48 -23.45
N LEU A 104 26.62 23.71 -23.09
CA LEU A 104 27.24 23.02 -21.95
C LEU A 104 26.57 23.36 -20.62
N SER A 105 26.13 24.60 -20.44
CA SER A 105 25.36 25.00 -19.26
C SER A 105 24.03 24.25 -19.19
N GLN A 106 23.33 24.11 -20.32
CA GLN A 106 22.09 23.36 -20.43
C GLN A 106 22.29 21.86 -20.12
N THR A 107 23.33 21.23 -20.68
CA THR A 107 23.66 19.83 -20.36
C THR A 107 23.93 19.61 -18.87
N ARG A 108 24.63 20.56 -18.21
CA ARG A 108 24.83 20.50 -16.75
C ARG A 108 23.56 20.72 -15.97
N GLN A 109 22.65 21.56 -16.46
CA GLN A 109 21.35 21.75 -15.84
C GLN A 109 20.54 20.45 -15.90
N GLU A 110 20.48 19.80 -17.06
CA GLU A 110 19.82 18.50 -17.20
C GLU A 110 20.47 17.44 -16.30
N SER A 111 21.80 17.40 -16.21
CA SER A 111 22.53 16.54 -15.25
C SER A 111 22.03 16.72 -13.82
N ARG A 112 21.87 17.97 -13.35
CA ARG A 112 21.35 18.27 -12.01
C ARG A 112 19.89 17.87 -11.85
N ASP A 113 19.05 18.13 -12.85
CA ASP A 113 17.64 17.78 -12.83
C ASP A 113 17.45 16.25 -12.70
N HIS A 114 18.22 15.48 -13.47
CA HIS A 114 18.23 14.01 -13.39
C HIS A 114 18.76 13.50 -12.05
N ASN A 115 19.78 14.14 -11.47
CA ASN A 115 20.22 13.78 -10.11
C ASN A 115 19.13 14.05 -9.07
N GLY A 116 18.43 15.18 -9.14
CA GLY A 116 17.31 15.49 -8.26
C GLY A 116 16.14 14.50 -8.39
N LEU A 117 15.86 14.04 -9.62
CA LEU A 117 14.88 12.99 -9.85
C LEU A 117 15.32 11.65 -9.26
N SER A 118 16.61 11.28 -9.40
CA SER A 118 17.19 10.09 -8.77
C SER A 118 17.03 10.10 -7.25
N GLU A 119 17.35 11.22 -6.59
CA GLU A 119 17.17 11.38 -5.14
C GLU A 119 15.70 11.29 -4.73
N SER A 120 14.80 11.85 -5.55
CA SER A 120 13.37 11.75 -5.33
C SER A 120 12.84 10.33 -5.41
N CYS A 121 13.25 9.58 -6.43
CA CYS A 121 12.87 8.18 -6.59
C CYS A 121 13.45 7.30 -5.47
N SER A 122 14.71 7.52 -5.07
CA SER A 122 15.41 6.64 -4.14
C SER A 122 15.08 6.93 -2.67
N ASN A 123 14.76 8.18 -2.33
CA ASN A 123 14.57 8.61 -0.94
C ASN A 123 13.15 9.11 -0.68
N PHE A 124 12.73 10.18 -1.38
CA PHE A 124 11.50 10.90 -1.05
C PHE A 124 10.23 10.10 -1.34
N LEU A 125 10.21 9.34 -2.44
CA LEU A 125 9.04 8.55 -2.82
C LEU A 125 8.96 7.19 -2.14
N ILE A 126 10.08 6.62 -1.67
CA ILE A 126 10.09 5.34 -0.96
C ILE A 126 9.51 5.48 0.45
N GLN A 127 9.83 6.56 1.17
CA GLN A 127 9.41 6.74 2.57
C GLN A 127 7.87 6.68 2.75
N PRO A 128 7.04 7.34 1.93
CA PRO A 128 5.59 7.20 1.99
C PRO A 128 5.09 5.77 1.78
N LEU A 129 5.75 4.98 0.92
CA LEU A 129 5.40 3.57 0.67
C LEU A 129 5.69 2.72 1.90
N THR A 130 6.85 2.91 2.54
CA THR A 130 7.19 2.23 3.79
C THR A 130 6.17 2.56 4.89
N HIS A 131 5.81 3.83 5.06
CA HIS A 131 4.79 4.23 6.04
C HIS A 131 3.42 3.62 5.74
N CYS A 132 3.04 3.54 4.46
CA CYS A 132 1.81 2.88 4.03
C CYS A 132 1.81 1.38 4.36
N LEU A 133 2.95 0.70 4.16
CA LEU A 133 3.11 -0.72 4.49
C LEU A 133 2.97 -0.96 6.00
N GLU A 134 3.70 -0.19 6.81
CA GLU A 134 3.63 -0.27 8.27
C GLU A 134 2.23 0.02 8.81
N TYR A 135 1.52 0.99 8.22
CA TYR A 135 0.15 1.31 8.59
C TYR A 135 -0.80 0.15 8.25
N THR A 136 -0.70 -0.40 7.04
CA THR A 136 -1.50 -1.55 6.59
C THR A 136 -1.29 -2.77 7.49
N GLN A 137 -0.03 -3.09 7.83
CA GLN A 137 0.31 -4.18 8.74
C GLN A 137 -0.27 -3.98 10.15
N ARG A 138 -0.18 -2.75 10.70
CA ARG A 138 -0.77 -2.42 11.99
C ARG A 138 -2.29 -2.58 11.99
N LEU A 139 -2.96 -2.15 10.92
CA LEU A 139 -4.41 -2.28 10.78
C LEU A 139 -4.82 -3.76 10.69
N ALA A 140 -4.10 -4.55 9.88
CA ALA A 140 -4.34 -5.99 9.76
C ALA A 140 -4.17 -6.70 11.10
N LYS A 141 -3.12 -6.37 11.88
CA LYS A 141 -2.94 -6.91 13.23
C LYS A 141 -4.12 -6.59 14.14
N LYS A 142 -4.57 -5.33 14.17
CA LYS A 142 -5.74 -4.92 14.97
C LYS A 142 -7.02 -5.67 14.55
N SER A 143 -7.20 -5.89 13.26
CA SER A 143 -8.34 -6.65 12.73
C SER A 143 -8.29 -8.12 13.17
N LYS A 144 -7.10 -8.75 13.13
CA LYS A 144 -6.89 -10.10 13.66
C LYS A 144 -7.22 -10.17 15.15
N ASP A 145 -6.72 -9.24 15.96
CA ASP A 145 -6.97 -9.21 17.40
C ASP A 145 -8.47 -9.13 17.73
N ILE A 146 -9.23 -8.30 17.00
CA ILE A 146 -10.69 -8.20 17.14
C ILE A 146 -11.37 -9.52 16.74
N CYS A 147 -10.96 -10.14 15.63
CA CYS A 147 -11.52 -11.40 15.19
C CYS A 147 -11.29 -12.52 16.21
N THR A 148 -10.08 -12.61 16.77
CA THR A 148 -9.75 -13.55 17.85
C THR A 148 -10.63 -13.32 19.08
N GLN A 149 -10.79 -12.07 19.53
CA GLN A 149 -11.68 -11.74 20.65
C GLN A 149 -13.14 -12.16 20.39
N LEU A 150 -13.63 -11.98 19.16
CA LEU A 150 -14.97 -12.42 18.77
C LEU A 150 -15.09 -13.95 18.74
N GLN A 151 -14.07 -14.66 18.24
CA GLN A 151 -14.03 -16.12 18.24
C GLN A 151 -14.03 -16.68 19.67
N ASP A 152 -13.22 -16.10 20.57
CA ASP A 152 -13.17 -16.48 21.98
C ASP A 152 -14.51 -16.22 22.69
N GLY A 153 -15.13 -15.06 22.42
CA GLY A 153 -16.47 -14.74 22.93
C GLY A 153 -17.53 -15.73 22.45
N LEU A 154 -17.51 -16.10 21.16
CA LEU A 154 -18.41 -17.11 20.60
C LEU A 154 -18.19 -18.47 21.23
N LEU A 155 -16.93 -18.90 21.37
CA LEU A 155 -16.61 -20.17 22.01
C LEU A 155 -17.13 -20.22 23.44
N LYS A 156 -16.94 -19.15 24.21
CA LYS A 156 -17.44 -19.04 25.58
C LYS A 156 -18.97 -19.17 25.64
N VAL A 157 -19.70 -18.41 24.83
CA VAL A 157 -21.17 -18.52 24.75
C VAL A 157 -21.60 -19.92 24.33
N THR A 158 -20.88 -20.54 23.39
CA THR A 158 -21.15 -21.92 22.94
C THR A 158 -20.97 -22.91 24.10
N THR A 159 -19.88 -22.82 24.85
CA THR A 159 -19.63 -23.68 26.00
C THR A 159 -20.64 -23.46 27.12
N GLU A 160 -21.01 -22.21 27.42
CA GLU A 160 -22.04 -21.88 28.42
C GLU A 160 -23.38 -22.53 28.02
N LEU A 161 -23.82 -22.36 26.77
CA LEU A 161 -25.02 -22.99 26.24
C LEU A 161 -24.99 -24.53 26.28
N GLN A 162 -23.83 -25.13 26.01
CA GLN A 162 -23.63 -26.58 26.10
C GLN A 162 -23.66 -27.09 27.55
N THR A 163 -23.21 -26.28 28.52
CA THR A 163 -23.21 -26.63 29.96
C THR A 163 -24.54 -26.38 30.67
N VAL A 164 -25.39 -25.48 30.17
CA VAL A 164 -26.71 -25.15 30.76
C VAL A 164 -27.82 -26.14 30.34
N SER A 165 -27.61 -26.91 29.27
CA SER A 165 -28.48 -27.98 28.72
C SER A 165 -29.86 -27.57 28.16
N GLU A 166 -30.18 -28.14 26.99
CA GLU A 166 -31.45 -28.22 26.23
C GLU A 166 -32.26 -26.94 25.90
N LYS A 167 -32.12 -25.79 26.57
CA LYS A 167 -32.81 -24.55 26.16
C LYS A 167 -32.01 -23.25 26.39
N PRO A 168 -31.64 -22.49 25.34
CA PRO A 168 -31.04 -21.17 25.49
C PRO A 168 -32.03 -20.16 26.08
N THR A 169 -31.57 -19.30 27.00
CA THR A 169 -32.39 -18.24 27.59
C THR A 169 -32.46 -17.01 26.69
N THR A 170 -33.48 -16.16 26.89
CA THR A 170 -33.65 -14.88 26.17
C THR A 170 -32.44 -13.94 26.31
N GLN A 171 -31.66 -14.10 27.37
CA GLN A 171 -30.42 -13.36 27.58
C GLN A 171 -29.29 -13.87 26.65
N ASP A 172 -29.22 -15.18 26.40
CA ASP A 172 -28.23 -15.80 25.53
C ASP A 172 -28.48 -15.40 24.06
N THR A 173 -29.74 -15.39 23.62
CA THR A 173 -30.11 -14.91 22.28
C THR A 173 -29.76 -13.45 22.05
N SER A 174 -29.95 -12.61 23.09
CA SER A 174 -29.61 -11.18 23.03
C SER A 174 -28.10 -10.94 22.96
N ARG A 175 -27.32 -11.75 23.70
CA ARG A 175 -25.85 -11.71 23.64
C ARG A 175 -25.33 -12.18 22.28
N PHE A 176 -25.91 -13.24 21.72
CA PHE A 176 -25.54 -13.75 20.41
C PHE A 176 -25.78 -12.73 19.29
N LEU A 177 -26.98 -12.14 19.22
CA LEU A 177 -27.32 -11.10 18.23
C LEU A 177 -26.39 -9.87 18.34
N ASN A 178 -26.03 -9.48 19.56
CA ASN A 178 -25.08 -8.39 19.78
C ASN A 178 -23.67 -8.74 19.28
N MET A 179 -23.22 -9.98 19.48
CA MET A 179 -21.91 -10.44 18.99
C MET A 179 -21.90 -10.57 17.47
N GLN A 180 -23.00 -11.02 16.88
CA GLN A 180 -23.19 -11.09 15.42
C GLN A 180 -23.15 -9.68 14.81
N ASN A 181 -23.88 -8.71 15.37
CA ASN A 181 -23.85 -7.31 14.94
C ASN A 181 -22.46 -6.66 15.08
N LYS A 182 -21.63 -7.11 16.02
CA LYS A 182 -20.23 -6.65 16.15
C LYS A 182 -19.28 -7.30 15.15
N ALA A 183 -19.62 -8.46 14.60
CA ALA A 183 -18.85 -9.13 13.55
C ALA A 183 -19.12 -8.56 12.14
N VAL A 184 -20.31 -7.97 11.91
CA VAL A 184 -20.70 -7.38 10.60
C VAL A 184 -19.76 -6.24 10.14
N PRO A 185 -19.29 -5.30 10.99
CA PRO A 185 -18.37 -4.23 10.57
C PRO A 185 -16.98 -4.71 10.13
N CYS A 186 -16.52 -5.90 10.54
CA CYS A 186 -15.29 -6.49 10.01
C CYS A 186 -15.40 -6.83 8.51
N VAL A 187 -16.62 -7.10 8.03
CA VAL A 187 -16.93 -7.43 6.62
C VAL A 187 -16.78 -6.20 5.70
N SER A 188 -17.17 -5.02 6.18
CA SER A 188 -17.13 -3.79 5.37
C SER A 188 -15.72 -3.22 5.20
N VAL A 189 -14.83 -3.44 6.17
CA VAL A 189 -13.40 -3.05 6.06
C VAL A 189 -12.70 -3.84 4.95
N CYS A 190 -13.04 -5.12 4.77
CA CYS A 190 -12.47 -5.96 3.69
C CYS A 190 -12.97 -5.52 2.30
N ARG A 191 -14.23 -5.10 2.17
CA ARG A 191 -14.84 -4.74 0.87
C ARG A 191 -14.39 -3.36 0.35
N LEU A 192 -13.98 -2.45 1.23
CA LEU A 192 -13.39 -1.16 0.84
C LEU A 192 -12.01 -1.31 0.14
N GLY A 193 -11.34 -2.46 0.31
CA GLY A 193 -10.11 -2.79 -0.40
C GLY A 193 -10.30 -3.12 -1.89
N GLU A 194 -11.50 -3.51 -2.31
CA GLU A 194 -11.82 -3.90 -3.69
C GLU A 194 -12.26 -2.73 -4.57
N HIS A 195 -12.77 -1.63 -3.97
CA HIS A 195 -13.33 -0.49 -4.71
C HIS A 195 -12.40 0.73 -4.83
N THR A 196 -11.15 0.68 -4.34
CA THR A 196 -10.23 1.83 -4.37
C THR A 196 -9.22 1.83 -5.54
N THR A 197 -9.36 0.95 -6.53
CA THR A 197 -8.53 0.98 -7.75
C THR A 197 -8.95 2.05 -8.77
N SER A 198 -9.96 2.88 -8.48
CA SER A 198 -10.46 3.91 -9.40
C SER A 198 -10.43 5.32 -8.78
N THR A 199 -9.26 5.78 -8.34
CA THR A 199 -8.99 7.23 -8.33
C THR A 199 -7.50 7.45 -8.49
N THR A 200 -7.03 7.56 -9.72
CA THR A 200 -5.71 8.14 -10.02
C THR A 200 -5.69 9.58 -9.51
N PRO A 201 -4.84 9.94 -8.53
CA PRO A 201 -4.55 11.35 -8.30
C PRO A 201 -3.60 11.77 -9.42
N THR A 202 -3.99 12.81 -10.17
CA THR A 202 -3.12 13.48 -11.14
C THR A 202 -1.94 14.14 -10.39
N MET A 203 -0.94 13.35 -10.02
CA MET A 203 0.37 13.86 -9.65
C MET A 203 1.05 14.24 -10.96
N TRP A 204 0.92 15.49 -11.39
CA TRP A 204 1.95 16.30 -12.06
C TRP A 204 1.40 17.73 -12.24
N PRO A 205 2.18 18.77 -11.92
CA PRO A 205 1.76 20.14 -12.16
C PRO A 205 1.78 20.45 -13.66
N PRO A 206 0.92 21.35 -14.17
CA PRO A 206 1.02 21.81 -15.55
C PRO A 206 2.33 22.59 -15.72
N ARG A 207 3.17 22.17 -16.66
CA ARG A 207 4.27 23.01 -17.15
C ARG A 207 3.62 24.19 -17.89
N GLY A 208 3.82 25.39 -17.35
CA GLY A 208 3.32 26.63 -17.94
C GLY A 208 3.84 26.84 -19.37
N SER A 209 2.99 27.43 -20.19
CA SER A 209 3.35 28.06 -21.48
C SER A 209 3.55 29.55 -21.29
#